data_AF-A0A2P5N0E1-F1
#
_entry.id   AF-A0A2P5N0E1-F1
#
_cell.length_a   1.000
_cell.length_b   1.000
_cell.length_c   1.000
_cell.angle_alpha   90.00
_cell.angle_beta   90.00
_cell.angle_gamma   90.00
#
_symmetry.space_group_name_H-M   'P 1'
#
loop_
_entity.id
_entity.type
_entity.pdbx_description
1 polymer ?
#
loop_
_entity_poly.entity_id
_entity_poly.type
_entity_poly.pdbx_seq_one_letter_code
_entity_poly.pdbx_strand_id
1 'polypeptide(L)'
;MFQQFYKRKKRATSAQLLLITSSMMLAACASTENRVESTTENGTSVSANQIDPYESFNRPMYSFNMSLDKHVFKPVADGYKFITPDFVETGVTNFFSNLRGINVVLNDVLQGKLQQAGADAGRFLTNTTLGVGGLFDVASEFGLHNNIEDFGQTLAVWGVENSNYLVLPIMGPTTVRDGSGVIFDRAANPGSYVPFVGVLEGINERANAEGAVNFINEAALDPYVFTRESFLQYRRNLIQDGKTDASTYEAELDASMDDDTDQIAPQAETAAPAVAADHVQALQSVKPVNLDSSELTAFDDMLRSFEEASLKMDRLTQKTKRKPG
;
A
#
# COMPACT_ATOMS: atom_id res chain seq x y z
N MET A 1 34.53 32.79 71.83
CA MET A 1 35.02 33.64 70.72
C MET A 1 34.78 32.90 69.41
N PHE A 2 33.72 33.32 68.71
CA PHE A 2 33.37 33.11 67.29
C PHE A 2 33.42 31.72 66.63
N GLN A 3 32.22 31.22 66.31
CA GLN A 3 31.96 30.31 65.18
C GLN A 3 32.27 31.01 63.84
N GLN A 4 32.63 30.25 62.80
CA GLN A 4 32.13 30.52 61.45
C GLN A 4 31.90 29.25 60.60
N PHE A 5 30.69 29.26 60.04
CA PHE A 5 30.06 28.34 59.10
C PHE A 5 30.80 28.18 57.77
N TYR A 6 30.89 26.96 57.26
CA TYR A 6 31.27 26.67 55.88
C TYR A 6 30.02 26.63 54.99
N LYS A 7 29.84 27.66 54.16
CA LYS A 7 28.68 27.84 53.26
C LYS A 7 29.00 27.21 51.89
N ARG A 8 28.42 26.04 51.57
CA ARG A 8 28.54 25.39 50.25
C ARG A 8 27.66 26.13 49.22
N LYS A 9 28.28 26.88 48.31
CA LYS A 9 27.62 27.57 47.19
C LYS A 9 27.34 26.55 46.08
N LYS A 10 26.09 26.09 45.91
CA LYS A 10 25.67 25.28 44.76
C LYS A 10 25.72 26.16 43.50
N ARG A 11 26.70 25.93 42.62
CA ARG A 11 26.68 26.48 41.26
C ARG A 11 25.93 25.45 40.40
N ALA A 12 24.78 25.83 39.88
CA ALA A 12 24.08 25.03 38.88
C ALA A 12 25.02 24.85 37.68
N THR A 13 25.26 23.60 37.29
CA THR A 13 26.10 23.27 36.14
C THR A 13 25.31 23.61 34.86
N SER A 14 26.02 24.11 33.85
CA SER A 14 25.46 24.55 32.57
C SER A 14 24.56 23.51 31.88
N ALA A 15 24.73 22.23 32.23
CA ALA A 15 23.87 21.13 31.79
C ALA A 15 22.42 21.22 32.30
N GLN A 16 22.18 21.74 33.52
CA GLN A 16 20.82 21.96 34.02
C GLN A 16 20.11 23.13 33.33
N LEU A 17 20.85 24.15 32.90
CA LEU A 17 20.27 25.25 32.12
C LEU A 17 19.92 24.81 30.68
N LEU A 18 20.73 23.93 30.09
CA LEU A 18 20.47 23.34 28.77
C LEU A 18 19.27 22.38 28.77
N LEU A 19 19.07 21.61 29.85
CA LEU A 19 17.90 20.74 29.98
C LEU A 19 16.58 21.50 30.18
N ILE A 20 16.60 22.64 30.88
CA ILE A 20 15.40 23.47 31.09
C ILE A 20 15.03 24.24 29.82
N THR A 21 16.01 24.71 29.04
CA THR A 21 15.78 25.43 27.78
C THR A 21 15.28 24.51 26.66
N SER A 22 15.74 23.25 26.61
CA SER A 22 15.22 22.24 25.67
C SER A 22 13.75 21.89 25.95
N SER A 23 13.36 21.77 27.22
CA SER A 23 11.96 21.50 27.62
C SER A 23 10.98 22.61 27.22
N MET A 24 11.42 23.88 27.26
CA MET A 24 10.59 25.02 26.83
C MET A 24 10.35 25.09 25.32
N MET A 25 11.23 24.54 24.48
CA MET A 25 11.01 24.50 23.03
C MET A 25 10.03 23.41 22.58
N LEU A 26 9.89 22.32 23.32
CA LEU A 26 8.93 21.25 22.97
C LEU A 26 7.47 21.64 23.27
N ALA A 27 7.21 22.53 24.23
CA ALA A 27 5.84 22.98 24.54
C ALA A 27 5.28 24.00 23.54
N ALA A 28 6.12 24.58 22.67
CA ALA A 28 5.72 25.57 21.67
C ALA A 28 5.13 24.96 20.39
N CYS A 29 5.24 23.64 20.19
CA CYS A 29 4.66 22.96 19.02
C CYS A 29 3.28 22.30 19.30
N ALA A 30 2.72 22.45 20.50
CA ALA A 30 1.49 21.76 20.92
C ALA A 30 0.26 22.68 21.07
N SER A 31 0.28 23.90 20.53
CA SER A 31 -0.91 24.76 20.47
C SER A 31 -1.02 25.45 19.11
N THR A 32 -1.71 24.79 18.18
CA THR A 32 -2.41 25.46 17.09
C THR A 32 -3.87 25.07 17.23
N GLU A 33 -4.65 26.03 17.71
CA GLU A 33 -6.11 25.98 17.75
C GLU A 33 -6.61 26.19 16.31
N ASN A 34 -7.35 25.22 15.78
CA ASN A 34 -8.06 25.35 14.51
C ASN A 34 -9.22 26.34 14.67
N ARG A 35 -8.94 27.62 14.43
CA ARG A 35 -9.98 28.61 14.17
C ARG A 35 -10.31 28.58 12.69
N VAL A 36 -11.39 27.88 12.33
CA VAL A 36 -12.02 28.01 11.03
C VAL A 36 -12.66 29.39 10.97
N GLU A 37 -11.94 30.33 10.38
CA GLU A 37 -12.45 31.65 10.02
C GLU A 37 -12.74 31.63 8.52
N SER A 38 -13.98 31.33 8.17
CA SER A 38 -14.49 31.45 6.80
C SER A 38 -14.58 32.93 6.45
N THR A 39 -13.46 33.52 6.05
CA THR A 39 -13.46 34.83 5.39
C THR A 39 -13.47 34.61 3.90
N THR A 40 -14.66 34.76 3.33
CA THR A 40 -14.89 34.92 1.89
C THR A 40 -14.18 36.18 1.42
N GLU A 41 -13.00 36.04 0.82
CA GLU A 41 -12.41 37.08 -0.03
C GLU A 41 -11.95 36.47 -1.35
N ASN A 42 -12.45 37.08 -2.44
CA ASN A 42 -12.12 36.77 -3.82
C ASN A 42 -10.61 36.73 -4.05
N GLY A 43 -10.07 35.53 -4.16
CA GLY A 43 -8.77 35.23 -4.73
C GLY A 43 -8.85 33.81 -5.25
N THR A 44 -8.51 33.61 -6.53
CA THR A 44 -8.53 32.33 -7.25
C THR A 44 -8.14 31.17 -6.33
N SER A 45 -9.14 30.50 -5.75
CA SER A 45 -8.95 29.26 -5.04
C SER A 45 -8.62 28.24 -6.10
N VAL A 46 -7.35 27.86 -6.19
CA VAL A 46 -7.03 26.53 -6.70
C VAL A 46 -7.85 25.60 -5.81
N SER A 47 -8.94 25.01 -6.32
CA SER A 47 -9.62 23.92 -5.62
C SER A 47 -8.52 22.92 -5.31
N ALA A 48 -8.14 22.83 -4.04
CA ALA A 48 -7.27 21.77 -3.60
C ALA A 48 -8.05 20.49 -3.90
N ASN A 49 -7.53 19.65 -4.79
CA ASN A 49 -8.08 18.32 -5.01
C ASN A 49 -8.21 17.67 -3.63
N GLN A 50 -9.44 17.40 -3.19
CA GLN A 50 -9.68 16.96 -1.82
C GLN A 50 -9.02 15.59 -1.59
N ILE A 51 -8.88 14.80 -2.66
CA ILE A 51 -8.29 13.47 -2.69
C ILE A 51 -6.76 13.55 -2.63
N ASP A 52 -6.14 14.54 -3.29
CA ASP A 52 -4.68 14.71 -3.35
C ASP A 52 -4.25 16.19 -3.21
N PRO A 53 -4.13 16.69 -1.96
CA PRO A 53 -3.74 18.07 -1.70
C PRO A 53 -2.35 18.44 -2.22
N TYR A 54 -1.50 17.45 -2.54
CA TYR A 54 -0.12 17.65 -2.98
C TYR A 54 0.09 17.28 -4.46
N GLU A 55 -0.98 17.18 -5.25
CA GLU A 55 -0.90 16.75 -6.66
C GLU A 55 0.10 17.56 -7.49
N SER A 56 0.16 18.88 -7.28
CA SER A 56 1.09 19.79 -7.98
C SER A 56 2.56 19.49 -7.70
N PHE A 57 2.87 18.88 -6.56
CA PHE A 57 4.21 18.39 -6.21
C PHE A 57 4.38 16.92 -6.65
N ASN A 58 3.37 16.10 -6.40
CA ASN A 58 3.40 14.67 -6.61
C ASN A 58 3.56 14.28 -8.09
N ARG A 59 2.84 14.92 -9.03
CA ARG A 59 2.94 14.61 -10.47
C ARG A 59 4.34 14.86 -11.04
N PRO A 60 5.01 16.01 -10.78
CA PRO A 60 6.40 16.21 -11.18
C PRO A 60 7.36 15.20 -10.56
N MET A 61 7.21 14.87 -9.26
CA MET A 61 8.06 13.88 -8.60
C MET A 61 7.85 12.47 -9.15
N TYR A 62 6.60 12.11 -9.46
CA TYR A 62 6.27 10.87 -10.16
C TYR A 62 6.96 10.81 -11.53
N SER A 63 6.85 11.88 -12.32
CA SER A 63 7.51 11.97 -13.63
C SER A 63 9.04 11.85 -13.53
N PHE A 64 9.64 12.47 -12.51
CA PHE A 64 11.06 12.33 -12.20
C PHE A 64 11.43 10.86 -11.88
N ASN A 65 10.65 10.21 -11.01
CA ASN A 65 10.87 8.81 -10.64
C ASN A 65 10.72 7.87 -11.85
N MET A 66 9.72 8.08 -12.69
CA MET A 66 9.52 7.28 -13.92
C MET A 66 10.65 7.49 -14.92
N SER A 67 11.16 8.72 -15.06
CA SER A 67 12.33 8.99 -15.89
C SER A 67 13.57 8.29 -15.33
N LEU A 68 13.79 8.36 -14.02
CA LEU A 68 14.92 7.70 -13.37
C LEU A 68 14.82 6.17 -13.50
N ASP A 69 13.62 5.61 -13.34
CA ASP A 69 13.37 4.18 -13.52
C ASP A 69 13.72 3.74 -14.94
N LYS A 70 13.19 4.42 -15.94
CA LYS A 70 13.39 4.09 -17.35
C LYS A 70 14.87 4.10 -17.76
N HIS A 71 15.65 5.05 -17.26
CA HIS A 71 17.03 5.25 -17.70
C HIS A 71 18.08 4.59 -16.79
N VAL A 72 17.75 4.29 -15.53
CA VAL A 72 18.70 3.77 -14.54
C VAL A 72 18.22 2.47 -13.93
N PHE A 73 17.08 2.45 -13.24
CA PHE A 73 16.70 1.26 -12.47
C PHE A 73 16.28 0.10 -13.34
N LYS A 74 15.51 0.32 -14.40
CA LYS A 74 15.07 -0.73 -15.33
C LYS A 74 16.27 -1.40 -16.03
N PRO A 75 17.22 -0.69 -16.67
CA PRO A 75 18.39 -1.35 -17.26
C PRO A 75 19.23 -2.15 -16.25
N VAL A 76 19.36 -1.66 -15.01
CA VAL A 76 20.09 -2.36 -13.94
C VAL A 76 19.33 -3.61 -13.49
N ALA A 77 18.01 -3.52 -13.32
CA ALA A 77 17.15 -4.65 -12.97
C ALA A 77 17.13 -5.71 -14.08
N ASP A 78 17.02 -5.31 -15.34
CA ASP A 78 17.08 -6.21 -16.50
C ASP A 78 18.44 -6.93 -16.56
N GLY A 79 19.54 -6.21 -16.30
CA GLY A 79 20.88 -6.80 -16.18
C GLY A 79 21.01 -7.78 -15.02
N TYR A 80 20.43 -7.46 -13.86
CA TYR A 80 20.39 -8.36 -12.71
C TYR A 80 19.64 -9.66 -13.00
N LYS A 81 18.45 -9.58 -13.61
CA LYS A 81 17.65 -10.74 -14.04
C LYS A 81 18.37 -11.57 -15.11
N PHE A 82 19.12 -10.91 -15.99
CA PHE A 82 19.86 -11.60 -17.04
C PHE A 82 21.01 -12.47 -16.50
N ILE A 83 21.72 -12.02 -15.47
CA ILE A 83 22.88 -12.76 -14.90
C ILE A 83 22.51 -13.71 -13.77
N THR A 84 21.36 -13.50 -13.12
CA THR A 84 20.96 -14.20 -11.90
C THR A 84 19.95 -15.29 -12.25
N PRO A 85 20.24 -16.57 -11.97
CA PRO A 85 19.25 -17.64 -12.13
C PRO A 85 18.05 -17.46 -11.19
N ASP A 86 16.86 -17.86 -11.62
CA ASP A 86 15.59 -17.70 -10.87
C ASP A 86 15.66 -18.19 -9.41
N PHE A 87 16.38 -19.29 -9.15
CA PHE A 87 16.52 -19.82 -7.78
C PHE A 87 17.35 -18.89 -6.88
N VAL A 88 18.33 -18.18 -7.44
CA VAL A 88 19.15 -17.20 -6.70
C VAL A 88 18.32 -15.94 -6.46
N GLU A 89 17.61 -15.44 -7.45
CA GLU A 89 16.70 -14.29 -7.31
C GLU A 89 15.62 -14.56 -6.26
N THR A 90 15.02 -15.75 -6.28
CA THR A 90 14.08 -16.20 -5.26
C THR A 90 14.74 -16.26 -3.88
N GLY A 91 15.96 -16.79 -3.78
CA GLY A 91 16.70 -16.85 -2.52
C GLY A 91 17.03 -15.47 -1.95
N VAL A 92 17.42 -14.52 -2.80
CA VAL A 92 17.67 -13.12 -2.41
C VAL A 92 16.37 -12.46 -1.93
N THR A 93 15.26 -12.68 -2.64
CA THR A 93 13.94 -12.21 -2.27
C THR A 93 13.51 -12.75 -0.89
N ASN A 94 13.65 -14.05 -0.67
CA ASN A 94 13.36 -14.69 0.62
C ASN A 94 14.24 -14.13 1.74
N PHE A 95 15.54 -13.94 1.48
CA PHE A 95 16.47 -13.39 2.47
C PHE A 95 16.03 -12.01 2.96
N PHE A 96 15.72 -11.10 2.03
CA PHE A 96 15.24 -9.77 2.39
C PHE A 96 13.86 -9.80 3.03
N SER A 97 12.95 -10.69 2.59
CA SER A 97 11.65 -10.88 3.25
C SER A 97 11.82 -11.34 4.69
N ASN A 98 12.73 -12.29 4.94
CA ASN A 98 13.05 -12.77 6.29
C ASN A 98 13.67 -11.66 7.14
N LEU A 99 14.58 -10.85 6.58
CA LEU A 99 15.21 -9.74 7.30
C LEU A 99 14.20 -8.68 7.74
N ARG A 100 13.21 -8.37 6.90
CA ARG A 100 12.08 -7.50 7.25
C ARG A 100 11.21 -8.10 8.37
N GLY A 101 11.22 -9.41 8.57
CA GLY A 101 10.52 -10.10 9.66
C GLY A 101 10.83 -9.53 11.05
N ILE A 102 12.01 -8.97 11.26
CA ILE A 102 12.35 -8.27 12.52
C ILE A 102 11.43 -7.05 12.72
N ASN A 103 11.27 -6.23 11.69
CA ASN A 103 10.38 -5.06 11.74
C ASN A 103 8.92 -5.49 11.89
N VAL A 104 8.53 -6.57 11.21
CA VAL A 104 7.17 -7.11 11.29
C VAL A 104 6.83 -7.47 12.73
N VAL A 105 7.67 -8.31 13.38
CA VAL A 105 7.46 -8.73 14.77
C VAL A 105 7.44 -7.54 15.73
N LEU A 106 8.31 -6.55 15.55
CA LEU A 106 8.32 -5.35 16.38
C LEU A 106 7.01 -4.57 16.24
N ASN A 107 6.54 -4.36 15.01
CA ASN A 107 5.31 -3.64 14.74
C ASN A 107 4.07 -4.42 15.20
N ASP A 108 4.03 -5.75 15.05
CA ASP A 108 2.96 -6.59 15.61
C ASP A 108 2.80 -6.37 17.12
N VAL A 109 3.92 -6.36 17.84
CA VAL A 109 3.94 -6.13 19.29
C VAL A 109 3.45 -4.71 19.62
N LEU A 110 3.92 -3.70 18.87
CA LEU A 110 3.51 -2.30 19.07
C LEU A 110 2.02 -2.08 18.74
N GLN A 111 1.47 -2.85 17.81
CA GLN A 111 0.05 -2.84 17.45
C GLN A 111 -0.80 -3.71 18.40
N GLY A 112 -0.19 -4.45 19.32
CA GLY A 112 -0.89 -5.34 20.26
C GLY A 112 -1.31 -6.70 19.68
N LYS A 113 -0.86 -7.04 18.47
CA LYS A 113 -1.18 -8.28 17.74
C LYS A 113 -0.30 -9.44 18.22
N LEU A 114 -0.40 -9.83 19.49
CA LEU A 114 0.52 -10.82 20.10
C LEU A 114 0.51 -12.20 19.43
N GLN A 115 -0.63 -12.65 18.91
CA GLN A 115 -0.71 -13.94 18.20
C GLN A 115 0.03 -13.88 16.86
N GLN A 116 -0.12 -12.78 16.11
CA GLN A 116 0.58 -12.53 14.85
C GLN A 116 2.08 -12.41 15.09
N ALA A 117 2.49 -11.60 16.09
CA ALA A 117 3.89 -11.46 16.51
C ALA A 117 4.57 -12.82 16.78
N GLY A 118 3.85 -13.74 17.45
CA GLY A 118 4.36 -15.09 17.71
C GLY A 118 4.53 -15.93 16.44
N ALA A 119 3.59 -15.83 15.51
CA ALA A 119 3.65 -16.52 14.22
C ALA A 119 4.78 -15.97 13.34
N ASP A 120 4.91 -14.65 13.24
CA ASP A 120 5.97 -13.99 12.45
C ASP A 120 7.35 -14.18 13.07
N ALA A 121 7.47 -14.21 14.40
CA ALA A 121 8.70 -14.60 15.07
C ALA A 121 9.05 -16.06 14.78
N GLY A 122 8.06 -16.96 14.79
CA GLY A 122 8.22 -18.35 14.41
C GLY A 122 8.69 -18.49 12.95
N ARG A 123 8.12 -17.72 12.03
CA ARG A 123 8.50 -17.67 10.61
C ARG A 123 9.94 -17.21 10.45
N PHE A 124 10.30 -16.09 11.08
CA PHE A 124 11.67 -15.55 11.07
C PHE A 124 12.69 -16.57 11.60
N LEU A 125 12.42 -17.18 12.76
CA LEU A 125 13.32 -18.15 13.36
C LEU A 125 13.47 -19.40 12.50
N THR A 126 12.37 -19.90 11.94
CA THR A 126 12.37 -21.09 11.07
C THR A 126 13.16 -20.84 9.80
N ASN A 127 12.91 -19.74 9.10
CA ASN A 127 13.63 -19.39 7.87
C ASN A 127 15.11 -19.06 8.16
N THR A 128 15.42 -18.44 9.29
CA THR A 128 16.81 -18.16 9.68
C THR A 128 17.58 -19.44 10.02
N THR A 129 16.95 -20.40 10.71
CA THR A 129 17.63 -21.63 11.19
C THR A 129 17.61 -22.75 10.16
N LEU A 130 16.42 -23.14 9.69
CA LEU A 130 16.23 -24.22 8.73
C LEU A 130 16.35 -23.73 7.28
N GLY A 131 15.97 -22.49 7.02
CA GLY A 131 16.04 -21.85 5.69
C GLY A 131 17.39 -21.22 5.35
N VAL A 132 18.46 -21.56 6.08
CA VAL A 132 19.83 -21.07 5.85
C VAL A 132 19.89 -19.54 5.81
N GLY A 133 19.56 -18.90 6.94
CA GLY A 133 19.57 -17.44 7.06
C GLY A 133 18.44 -16.73 6.32
N GLY A 134 17.42 -17.48 5.88
CA GLY A 134 16.26 -16.95 5.15
C GLY A 134 16.34 -17.09 3.64
N LEU A 135 17.35 -17.77 3.09
CA LEU A 135 17.43 -18.05 1.64
C LEU A 135 16.30 -18.98 1.17
N PHE A 136 15.86 -19.90 2.02
CA PHE A 136 14.75 -20.81 1.74
C PHE A 136 13.58 -20.52 2.67
N ASP A 137 12.37 -20.42 2.09
CA ASP A 137 11.15 -20.19 2.83
C ASP A 137 10.54 -21.50 3.37
N VAL A 138 11.19 -22.08 4.37
CA VAL A 138 10.76 -23.32 5.02
C VAL A 138 9.53 -23.12 5.91
N ALA A 139 9.35 -21.90 6.44
CA ALA A 139 8.23 -21.56 7.30
C ALA A 139 6.87 -21.68 6.59
N SER A 140 6.80 -21.36 5.30
CA SER A 140 5.58 -21.53 4.50
C SER A 140 5.12 -22.98 4.44
N GLU A 141 6.03 -23.95 4.40
CA GLU A 141 5.71 -25.38 4.43
C GLU A 141 5.08 -25.82 5.77
N PHE A 142 5.31 -25.06 6.85
CA PHE A 142 4.67 -25.25 8.15
C PHE A 142 3.37 -24.47 8.31
N GLY A 143 2.88 -23.80 7.26
CA GLY A 143 1.65 -23.00 7.29
C GLY A 143 1.80 -21.64 7.98
N LEU A 144 3.03 -21.17 8.20
CA LEU A 144 3.30 -19.82 8.71
C LEU A 144 3.27 -18.84 7.55
N HIS A 145 2.19 -18.08 7.45
CA HIS A 145 1.98 -17.09 6.38
C HIS A 145 2.89 -15.88 6.59
N ASN A 146 3.24 -15.19 5.49
CA ASN A 146 4.06 -13.99 5.55
C ASN A 146 3.18 -12.75 5.74
N ASN A 147 3.33 -12.06 6.87
CA ASN A 147 2.65 -10.79 7.10
C ASN A 147 3.55 -9.60 6.74
N ILE A 148 2.94 -8.45 6.48
CA ILE A 148 3.62 -7.21 6.13
C ILE A 148 3.19 -6.13 7.11
N GLU A 149 4.10 -5.74 8.00
CA GLU A 149 3.85 -4.75 9.04
C GLU A 149 5.00 -3.75 9.07
N ASP A 150 4.66 -2.47 9.17
CA ASP A 150 5.60 -1.35 9.18
C ASP A 150 5.18 -0.30 10.21
N PHE A 151 6.09 0.62 10.52
CA PHE A 151 5.83 1.64 11.53
C PHE A 151 4.72 2.61 11.11
N GLY A 152 4.52 2.81 9.81
CA GLY A 152 3.36 3.54 9.30
C GLY A 152 2.05 2.93 9.78
N GLN A 153 1.86 1.62 9.59
CA GLN A 153 0.69 0.87 10.07
C GLN A 153 0.52 1.01 11.58
N THR A 154 1.60 0.88 12.35
CA THR A 154 1.60 1.11 13.80
C THR A 154 1.08 2.51 14.16
N LEU A 155 1.49 3.56 13.44
CA LEU A 155 0.98 4.91 13.65
C LEU A 155 -0.52 5.04 13.36
N ALA A 156 -1.08 4.29 12.39
CA ALA A 156 -2.55 4.30 12.20
C ALA A 156 -3.28 3.65 13.35
N VAL A 157 -2.80 2.49 13.84
CA VAL A 157 -3.39 1.84 15.02
C VAL A 157 -3.37 2.76 16.24
N TRP A 158 -2.40 3.68 16.29
CA TRP A 158 -2.24 4.67 17.37
C TRP A 158 -2.97 6.00 17.12
N GLY A 159 -3.83 6.07 16.09
CA GLY A 159 -4.75 7.19 15.85
C GLY A 159 -4.34 8.15 14.73
N VAL A 160 -3.25 7.90 14.00
CA VAL A 160 -2.87 8.67 12.80
C VAL A 160 -3.41 7.95 11.56
N GLU A 161 -4.74 7.79 11.47
CA GLU A 161 -5.38 7.01 10.40
C GLU A 161 -5.41 7.76 9.07
N ASN A 162 -5.79 9.04 9.09
CA ASN A 162 -5.87 9.88 7.90
C ASN A 162 -4.49 10.42 7.55
N SER A 163 -3.98 10.07 6.37
CA SER A 163 -2.73 10.61 5.86
C SER A 163 -2.82 10.90 4.37
N ASN A 164 -2.32 12.07 3.98
CA ASN A 164 -2.35 12.51 2.60
C ASN A 164 -1.29 11.77 1.78
N TYR A 165 -1.64 11.48 0.54
CA TYR A 165 -0.74 10.89 -0.44
C TYR A 165 0.42 11.83 -0.77
N LEU A 166 1.62 11.27 -0.90
CA LEU A 166 2.83 11.99 -1.20
C LEU A 166 3.73 11.14 -2.10
N VAL A 167 4.34 11.75 -3.11
CA VAL A 167 5.36 11.08 -3.93
C VAL A 167 6.72 11.67 -3.63
N LEU A 168 7.61 10.84 -3.07
CA LEU A 168 8.97 11.24 -2.76
C LEU A 168 9.93 10.86 -3.90
N PRO A 169 10.96 11.68 -4.17
CA PRO A 169 11.97 11.33 -5.16
C PRO A 169 12.71 10.05 -4.74
N ILE A 170 12.96 9.15 -5.69
CA ILE A 170 13.61 7.83 -5.56
C ILE A 170 12.78 6.81 -4.77
N MET A 171 12.12 7.23 -3.69
CA MET A 171 11.32 6.34 -2.82
C MET A 171 9.95 6.00 -3.43
N GLY A 172 9.36 6.90 -4.22
CA GLY A 172 8.09 6.64 -4.90
C GLY A 172 6.86 7.02 -4.08
N PRO A 173 5.71 6.35 -4.34
CA PRO A 173 4.45 6.55 -3.63
C PRO A 173 4.57 6.30 -2.13
N THR A 174 4.06 7.23 -1.32
CA THR A 174 3.97 7.11 0.14
C THR A 174 2.80 7.94 0.68
N THR A 175 2.61 7.93 2.00
CA THR A 175 1.78 8.92 2.70
C THR A 175 2.67 9.74 3.63
N VAL A 176 2.20 10.90 4.11
CA VAL A 176 2.97 11.71 5.09
C VAL A 176 3.31 10.88 6.34
N ARG A 177 2.38 10.04 6.79
CA ARG A 177 2.57 9.11 7.92
C ARG A 177 3.59 8.04 7.56
N ASP A 178 3.38 7.33 6.45
CA ASP A 178 4.23 6.20 6.06
C ASP A 178 5.66 6.64 5.76
N GLY A 179 5.84 7.78 5.10
CA GLY A 179 7.14 8.38 4.83
C GLY A 179 7.92 8.72 6.10
N SER A 180 7.23 9.14 7.17
CA SER A 180 7.86 9.33 8.48
C SER A 180 8.21 8.02 9.18
N GLY A 181 7.41 6.97 8.96
CA GLY A 181 7.62 5.62 9.50
C GLY A 181 8.89 4.94 8.98
N VAL A 182 9.26 5.20 7.72
CA VAL A 182 10.48 4.68 7.10
C VAL A 182 11.74 4.91 7.93
N ILE A 183 11.81 6.00 8.71
CA ILE A 183 12.95 6.29 9.59
C ILE A 183 13.09 5.19 10.66
N PHE A 184 11.98 4.81 11.29
CA PHE A 184 11.93 3.78 12.31
C PHE A 184 12.13 2.39 11.70
N ASP A 185 11.50 2.13 10.55
CA ASP A 185 11.66 0.85 9.85
C ASP A 185 13.12 0.63 9.42
N ARG A 186 13.80 1.67 8.94
CA ARG A 186 15.23 1.57 8.62
C ARG A 186 16.10 1.40 9.85
N ALA A 187 15.79 2.07 10.96
CA ALA A 187 16.55 1.96 12.19
C ALA A 187 16.46 0.55 12.80
N ALA A 188 15.30 -0.09 12.68
CA ALA A 188 15.06 -1.44 13.20
C ALA A 188 15.55 -2.56 12.26
N ASN A 189 15.72 -2.28 10.96
CA ASN A 189 16.26 -3.25 10.00
C ASN A 189 17.81 -3.31 10.06
N PRO A 190 18.42 -4.44 10.46
CA PRO A 190 19.88 -4.57 10.51
C PRO A 190 20.54 -4.46 9.12
N GLY A 191 19.83 -4.76 8.04
CA GLY A 191 20.30 -4.62 6.66
C GLY A 191 20.62 -3.18 6.27
N SER A 192 19.97 -2.19 6.89
CA SER A 192 20.20 -0.76 6.64
C SER A 192 21.62 -0.31 7.02
N TYR A 193 22.28 -1.03 7.93
CA TYR A 193 23.62 -0.68 8.42
C TYR A 193 24.75 -1.31 7.61
N VAL A 194 24.42 -2.23 6.69
CA VAL A 194 25.42 -2.89 5.85
C VAL A 194 25.49 -2.16 4.51
N PRO A 195 26.68 -1.64 4.11
CA PRO A 195 26.82 -0.94 2.84
C PRO A 195 26.37 -1.78 1.65
N PHE A 196 25.74 -1.14 0.65
CA PHE A 196 25.23 -1.73 -0.59
C PHE A 196 24.09 -2.75 -0.46
N VAL A 197 23.77 -3.24 0.74
CA VAL A 197 22.68 -4.21 0.95
C VAL A 197 21.33 -3.64 0.55
N GLY A 198 21.01 -2.41 0.95
CA GLY A 198 19.77 -1.74 0.52
C GLY A 198 19.72 -1.44 -0.99
N VAL A 199 20.86 -1.32 -1.66
CA VAL A 199 20.90 -1.15 -3.12
C VAL A 199 20.55 -2.47 -3.81
N LEU A 200 21.13 -3.58 -3.34
CA LEU A 200 20.79 -4.91 -3.84
C LEU A 200 19.30 -5.24 -3.60
N GLU A 201 18.78 -4.90 -2.42
CA GLU A 201 17.36 -5.04 -2.09
C GLU A 201 16.48 -4.28 -3.08
N GLY A 202 16.77 -3.00 -3.33
CA GLY A 202 16.00 -2.18 -4.27
C GLY A 202 16.09 -2.66 -5.72
N ILE A 203 17.25 -3.16 -6.16
CA ILE A 203 17.39 -3.78 -7.50
C ILE A 203 16.53 -5.04 -7.59
N ASN A 204 16.60 -5.91 -6.58
CA ASN A 204 15.82 -7.13 -6.52
C ASN A 204 14.31 -6.84 -6.48
N GLU A 205 13.85 -5.89 -5.66
CA GLU A 205 12.46 -5.45 -5.63
C GLU A 205 12.00 -4.93 -7.00
N ARG A 206 12.80 -4.08 -7.64
CA ARG A 206 12.45 -3.53 -8.96
C ARG A 206 12.41 -4.61 -10.05
N ALA A 207 13.30 -5.59 -10.00
CA ALA A 207 13.33 -6.73 -10.91
C ALA A 207 12.05 -7.59 -10.80
N ASN A 208 11.60 -7.83 -9.57
CA ASN A 208 10.38 -8.59 -9.28
C ASN A 208 9.10 -7.78 -9.61
N ALA A 209 9.15 -6.46 -9.54
CA ALA A 209 8.01 -5.58 -9.82
C ALA A 209 7.71 -5.34 -11.32
N GLU A 210 8.53 -5.88 -12.23
CA GLU A 210 8.46 -5.59 -13.68
C GLU A 210 7.06 -5.82 -14.27
N GLY A 211 6.41 -6.95 -13.93
CA GLY A 211 5.08 -7.27 -14.45
C GLY A 211 4.02 -6.26 -14.01
N ALA A 212 4.04 -5.84 -12.75
CA ALA A 212 3.12 -4.84 -12.20
C ALA A 212 3.36 -3.46 -12.84
N VAL A 213 4.62 -3.05 -12.99
CA VAL A 213 4.98 -1.77 -13.61
C VAL A 213 4.56 -1.72 -15.08
N ASN A 214 4.77 -2.81 -15.82
CA ASN A 214 4.37 -2.88 -17.23
C ASN A 214 2.84 -2.82 -17.39
N PHE A 215 2.10 -3.51 -16.51
CA PHE A 215 0.64 -3.44 -16.49
C PHE A 215 0.14 -2.00 -16.29
N ILE A 216 0.70 -1.27 -15.30
CA ILE A 216 0.32 0.12 -15.05
C ILE A 216 0.58 0.99 -16.28
N ASN A 217 1.76 0.86 -16.88
CA ASN A 217 2.17 1.71 -18.01
C ASN A 217 1.36 1.45 -19.29
N GLU A 218 0.85 0.24 -19.49
CA GLU A 218 0.16 -0.15 -20.71
C GLU A 218 -1.38 -0.11 -20.58
N ALA A 219 -1.92 -0.41 -19.40
CA ALA A 219 -3.37 -0.49 -19.19
C ALA A 219 -3.99 0.81 -18.64
N ALA A 220 -3.23 1.66 -17.94
CA ALA A 220 -3.78 2.85 -17.30
C ALA A 220 -3.87 4.04 -18.28
N LEU A 221 -5.02 4.71 -18.29
CA LEU A 221 -5.20 5.98 -19.01
C LEU A 221 -4.35 7.10 -18.39
N ASP A 222 -4.37 7.19 -17.06
CA ASP A 222 -3.44 8.03 -16.27
C ASP A 222 -2.66 7.12 -15.29
N PRO A 223 -1.41 6.78 -15.62
CA PRO A 223 -0.54 5.97 -14.76
C PRO A 223 -0.33 6.55 -13.36
N TYR A 224 -0.36 7.89 -13.22
CA TYR A 224 -0.18 8.55 -11.93
C TYR A 224 -1.39 8.30 -11.02
N VAL A 225 -2.60 8.60 -11.51
CA VAL A 225 -3.84 8.40 -10.75
C VAL A 225 -4.02 6.92 -10.42
N PHE A 226 -3.79 6.02 -11.37
CA PHE A 226 -3.87 4.58 -11.14
C PHE A 226 -2.90 4.12 -10.04
N THR A 227 -1.65 4.62 -10.06
CA THR A 227 -0.65 4.29 -9.04
C THR A 227 -1.07 4.82 -7.67
N ARG A 228 -1.60 6.04 -7.59
CA ARG A 228 -2.08 6.66 -6.35
C ARG A 228 -3.21 5.84 -5.74
N GLU A 229 -4.27 5.57 -6.49
CA GLU A 229 -5.44 4.86 -5.97
C GLU A 229 -5.11 3.43 -5.55
N SER A 230 -4.34 2.72 -6.39
CA SER A 230 -3.88 1.36 -6.06
C SER A 230 -3.02 1.34 -4.79
N PHE A 231 -2.14 2.32 -4.62
CA PHE A 231 -1.31 2.44 -3.43
C PHE A 231 -2.16 2.72 -2.18
N LEU A 232 -3.09 3.69 -2.24
CA LEU A 232 -3.95 4.03 -1.10
C LEU A 232 -4.87 2.86 -0.71
N GLN A 233 -5.41 2.14 -1.70
CA GLN A 233 -6.19 0.92 -1.47
C GLN A 233 -5.33 -0.16 -0.79
N TYR A 234 -4.13 -0.41 -1.31
CA TYR A 234 -3.20 -1.37 -0.72
C TYR A 234 -2.84 -1.01 0.73
N ARG A 235 -2.54 0.27 1.01
CA ARG A 235 -2.23 0.73 2.38
C ARG A 235 -3.43 0.58 3.32
N ARG A 236 -4.64 0.90 2.89
CA ARG A 236 -5.85 0.68 3.69
C ARG A 236 -6.05 -0.79 4.01
N ASN A 237 -5.86 -1.66 3.02
CA ASN A 237 -5.95 -3.11 3.20
C ASN A 237 -4.94 -3.61 4.26
N LEU A 238 -3.70 -3.11 4.22
CA LEU A 238 -2.69 -3.47 5.23
C LEU A 238 -3.08 -3.00 6.64
N ILE A 239 -3.48 -1.74 6.80
CA ILE A 239 -3.90 -1.17 8.10
C ILE A 239 -5.10 -1.93 8.69
N GLN A 240 -6.01 -2.42 7.84
CA GLN A 240 -7.22 -3.13 8.25
C GLN A 240 -7.03 -4.66 8.36
N ASP A 241 -5.80 -5.18 8.22
CA ASP A 241 -5.51 -6.62 8.21
C ASP A 241 -6.31 -7.40 7.15
N GLY A 242 -6.61 -6.76 6.01
CA GLY A 242 -7.45 -7.32 4.96
C GLY A 242 -8.94 -7.47 5.31
N LYS A 243 -9.38 -6.92 6.45
CA LYS A 243 -10.79 -6.87 6.82
C LYS A 243 -11.41 -5.63 6.19
N THR A 244 -12.03 -5.78 5.03
CA THR A 244 -12.72 -4.64 4.41
C THR A 244 -14.20 -4.93 4.21
N ASP A 245 -15.03 -4.03 4.72
CA ASP A 245 -16.47 -4.02 4.46
C ASP A 245 -16.71 -3.50 3.04
N ALA A 246 -17.39 -4.29 2.21
CA ALA A 246 -17.66 -3.97 0.79
C ALA A 246 -18.35 -2.61 0.60
N SER A 247 -19.14 -2.16 1.60
CA SER A 247 -19.81 -0.86 1.60
C SER A 247 -18.86 0.34 1.65
N THR A 248 -17.66 0.16 2.22
CA THR A 248 -16.66 1.22 2.32
C THR A 248 -16.02 1.48 0.97
N TYR A 249 -15.81 0.44 0.15
CA TYR A 249 -15.28 0.59 -1.20
C TYR A 249 -16.26 1.29 -2.14
N GLU A 250 -17.55 0.93 -2.11
CA GLU A 250 -18.55 1.57 -2.97
C GLU A 250 -18.72 3.05 -2.63
N ALA A 251 -18.85 3.39 -1.34
CA ALA A 251 -19.01 4.77 -0.91
C ALA A 251 -17.79 5.66 -1.22
N GLU A 252 -16.58 5.08 -1.21
CA GLU A 252 -15.35 5.82 -1.48
C GLU A 252 -15.01 5.89 -2.97
N LEU A 253 -15.31 4.83 -3.74
CA LEU A 253 -15.20 4.87 -5.20
C LEU A 253 -16.10 5.97 -5.75
N ASP A 254 -17.35 6.04 -5.27
CA ASP A 254 -18.30 7.10 -5.61
C ASP A 254 -17.74 8.48 -5.22
N ALA A 255 -17.22 8.65 -3.99
CA ALA A 255 -16.63 9.91 -3.55
C ALA A 255 -15.39 10.34 -4.38
N SER A 256 -14.61 9.38 -4.88
CA SER A 256 -13.45 9.64 -5.75
C SER A 256 -13.81 9.94 -7.20
N MET A 257 -14.98 9.50 -7.66
CA MET A 257 -15.48 9.74 -9.02
C MET A 257 -16.30 11.03 -9.13
N ASP A 258 -16.95 11.44 -8.04
CA ASP A 258 -17.79 12.63 -8.02
C ASP A 258 -16.97 13.94 -8.06
N ASP A 259 -15.75 13.97 -7.52
CA ASP A 259 -14.91 15.20 -7.48
C ASP A 259 -14.35 15.61 -8.87
N ASP A 260 -14.41 14.72 -9.88
CA ASP A 260 -14.04 15.02 -11.27
C ASP A 260 -15.20 15.64 -12.09
N THR A 261 -16.41 15.76 -11.54
CA THR A 261 -17.57 16.29 -12.28
C THR A 261 -17.78 17.81 -12.20
N ASP A 262 -17.08 18.52 -11.31
CA ASP A 262 -17.28 19.97 -11.11
C ASP A 262 -16.42 20.87 -12.03
N GLN A 263 -15.73 20.32 -13.04
CA GLN A 263 -14.98 21.11 -14.04
C GLN A 263 -15.54 21.10 -15.47
N ILE A 264 -16.82 20.76 -15.66
CA ILE A 264 -17.52 21.09 -16.91
C ILE A 264 -18.44 22.28 -16.66
N ALA A 265 -17.88 23.48 -16.72
CA ALA A 265 -18.69 24.69 -16.83
C ALA A 265 -19.58 24.60 -18.09
N PRO A 266 -20.88 24.94 -18.00
CA PRO A 266 -21.82 24.79 -19.09
C PRO A 266 -21.47 25.76 -20.21
N GLN A 267 -20.98 25.25 -21.34
CA GLN A 267 -21.00 26.03 -22.57
C GLN A 267 -22.46 26.18 -22.99
N ALA A 268 -22.87 27.45 -23.09
CA ALA A 268 -24.22 27.88 -23.42
C ALA A 268 -24.79 27.14 -24.65
N GLU A 269 -25.94 26.51 -24.45
CA GLU A 269 -26.83 26.09 -25.51
C GLU A 269 -27.16 27.28 -26.43
N THR A 270 -26.81 27.15 -27.70
CA THR A 270 -27.59 27.79 -28.77
C THR A 270 -28.40 26.72 -29.48
N ALA A 271 -29.63 26.57 -29.00
CA ALA A 271 -30.86 26.21 -29.68
C ALA A 271 -30.80 25.20 -30.85
N ALA A 272 -31.32 23.99 -30.58
CA ALA A 272 -32.20 23.25 -31.49
C ALA A 272 -33.33 22.60 -30.64
N PRO A 273 -34.55 22.44 -31.18
CA PRO A 273 -35.78 22.72 -30.44
C PRO A 273 -36.25 21.58 -29.52
N ALA A 274 -37.01 22.01 -28.51
CA ALA A 274 -37.72 21.19 -27.56
C ALA A 274 -38.60 20.12 -28.21
N VAL A 275 -38.42 18.87 -27.79
CA VAL A 275 -39.52 17.92 -27.67
C VAL A 275 -39.42 17.29 -26.28
N ALA A 276 -40.22 17.84 -25.37
CA ALA A 276 -40.43 17.28 -24.05
C ALA A 276 -41.13 15.92 -24.15
N ALA A 277 -40.79 15.05 -23.20
CA ALA A 277 -41.56 13.86 -22.79
C ALA A 277 -41.67 12.72 -23.82
N ASP A 278 -40.59 11.97 -24.05
CA ASP A 278 -40.71 10.61 -24.64
C ASP A 278 -39.62 9.60 -24.20
N HIS A 279 -38.80 9.88 -23.18
CA HIS A 279 -37.68 8.99 -22.80
C HIS A 279 -37.91 8.09 -21.58
N VAL A 280 -39.13 8.05 -21.04
CA VAL A 280 -39.53 6.99 -20.09
C VAL A 280 -40.07 5.74 -20.82
N GLN A 281 -40.28 5.80 -22.15
CA GLN A 281 -40.82 4.69 -22.94
C GLN A 281 -39.76 3.85 -23.69
N ALA A 282 -38.47 4.18 -23.57
CA ALA A 282 -37.40 3.50 -24.33
C ALA A 282 -36.82 2.23 -23.67
N LEU A 283 -37.23 1.87 -22.44
CA LEU A 283 -36.82 0.61 -21.78
C LEU A 283 -37.79 -0.57 -22.00
N GLN A 284 -38.86 -0.39 -22.78
CA GLN A 284 -39.82 -1.46 -23.10
C GLN A 284 -39.67 -2.05 -24.51
N SER A 285 -38.61 -1.72 -25.25
CA SER A 285 -38.45 -2.16 -26.65
C SER A 285 -37.16 -2.93 -26.97
N VAL A 286 -36.55 -3.60 -25.98
CA VAL A 286 -35.59 -4.67 -26.32
C VAL A 286 -36.40 -5.86 -26.83
N LYS A 287 -36.35 -6.09 -28.15
CA LYS A 287 -36.90 -7.29 -28.78
C LYS A 287 -36.35 -8.52 -28.03
N PRO A 288 -37.18 -9.51 -27.64
CA PRO A 288 -36.64 -10.75 -27.13
C PRO A 288 -35.73 -11.35 -28.21
N VAL A 289 -34.50 -11.68 -27.82
CA VAL A 289 -33.58 -12.42 -28.67
C VAL A 289 -34.25 -13.78 -28.93
N ASN A 290 -34.72 -14.00 -30.16
CA ASN A 290 -35.15 -15.33 -30.59
C ASN A 290 -33.89 -16.17 -30.77
N LEU A 291 -33.51 -16.88 -29.71
CA LEU A 291 -32.47 -17.92 -29.77
C LEU A 291 -32.96 -19.00 -30.75
N ASP A 292 -32.16 -19.28 -31.77
CA ASP A 292 -32.47 -20.39 -32.68
C ASP A 292 -32.39 -21.71 -31.90
N SER A 293 -33.24 -22.66 -32.26
CA SER A 293 -33.31 -24.00 -31.69
C SER A 293 -31.95 -24.69 -31.61
N SER A 294 -31.03 -24.39 -32.53
CA SER A 294 -29.65 -24.89 -32.55
C SER A 294 -28.78 -24.34 -31.42
N GLU A 295 -28.96 -23.08 -31.02
CA GLU A 295 -28.19 -22.44 -29.95
C GLU A 295 -28.66 -22.92 -28.58
N LEU A 296 -29.96 -23.17 -28.41
CA LEU A 296 -30.53 -23.79 -27.21
C LEU A 296 -30.02 -25.23 -27.05
N THR A 297 -29.95 -26.02 -28.13
CA THR A 297 -29.35 -27.37 -28.06
C THR A 297 -27.86 -27.35 -27.77
N ALA A 298 -27.11 -26.37 -28.29
CA ALA A 298 -25.68 -26.25 -27.99
C ALA A 298 -25.44 -25.91 -26.51
N PHE A 299 -26.31 -25.10 -25.91
CA PHE A 299 -26.23 -24.76 -24.49
C PHE A 299 -26.61 -25.95 -23.60
N ASP A 300 -27.66 -26.70 -23.97
CA ASP A 300 -28.05 -27.92 -23.26
C ASP A 300 -26.98 -29.03 -23.35
N ASP A 301 -26.34 -29.19 -24.51
CA ASP A 301 -25.24 -30.14 -24.69
C ASP A 301 -24.00 -29.70 -23.89
N MET A 302 -23.73 -28.40 -23.81
CA MET A 302 -22.67 -27.87 -22.94
C MET A 302 -22.97 -28.19 -21.47
N LEU A 303 -24.19 -27.92 -20.99
CA LEU A 303 -24.58 -28.21 -19.61
C LEU A 303 -24.47 -29.71 -19.27
N ARG A 304 -24.89 -30.59 -20.17
CA ARG A 304 -24.72 -32.03 -20.01
C ARG A 304 -23.25 -32.45 -19.96
N SER A 305 -22.39 -31.83 -20.77
CA SER A 305 -20.96 -32.15 -20.76
C SER A 305 -20.29 -31.78 -19.42
N PHE A 306 -20.73 -30.68 -18.78
CA PHE A 306 -20.26 -30.29 -17.47
C PHE A 306 -20.75 -31.23 -16.37
N GLU A 307 -22.01 -31.66 -16.44
CA GLU A 307 -22.56 -32.61 -15.47
C GLU A 307 -21.89 -33.99 -15.57
N GLU A 308 -21.62 -34.47 -16.79
CA GLU A 308 -20.85 -35.69 -17.02
C GLU A 308 -19.40 -35.59 -16.56
N ALA A 309 -18.74 -34.45 -16.79
CA ALA A 309 -17.39 -34.20 -16.31
C ALA A 309 -17.33 -34.19 -14.77
N SER A 310 -18.31 -33.56 -14.12
CA SER A 310 -18.48 -33.55 -12.67
C SER A 310 -18.64 -34.97 -12.11
N LEU A 311 -19.56 -35.77 -12.68
CA LEU A 311 -19.77 -37.16 -12.26
C LEU A 311 -18.55 -38.05 -12.49
N LYS A 312 -17.78 -37.80 -13.56
CA LYS A 312 -16.52 -38.51 -13.81
C LYS A 312 -15.46 -38.16 -12.77
N MET A 313 -15.36 -36.89 -12.38
CA MET A 313 -14.47 -36.44 -11.31
C MET A 313 -14.85 -37.03 -9.95
N ASP A 314 -16.14 -37.10 -9.63
CA ASP A 314 -16.63 -37.74 -8.40
C ASP A 314 -16.33 -39.23 -8.36
N ARG A 315 -16.51 -39.95 -9.47
CA ARG A 315 -16.16 -41.37 -9.58
C ARG A 315 -14.67 -41.61 -9.42
N LEU A 316 -13.83 -40.76 -10.01
CA LEU A 316 -12.38 -40.83 -9.85
C LEU A 316 -11.99 -40.58 -8.40
N THR A 317 -12.58 -39.58 -7.75
CA THR A 317 -12.35 -39.26 -6.35
C THR A 317 -12.77 -40.41 -5.42
N GLN A 318 -13.91 -41.06 -5.67
CA GLN A 318 -14.33 -42.25 -4.91
C GLN A 318 -13.45 -43.48 -5.17
N LYS A 319 -12.96 -43.67 -6.41
CA LYS A 319 -12.05 -44.77 -6.75
C LYS A 319 -10.69 -44.63 -6.07
N THR A 320 -10.20 -43.39 -5.91
CA THR A 320 -8.97 -43.10 -5.16
C THR A 320 -9.16 -43.33 -3.66
N LYS A 321 -10.33 -43.03 -3.08
CA LYS A 321 -10.65 -43.31 -1.68
C LYS A 321 -10.89 -44.80 -1.35
N ARG A 322 -11.16 -45.65 -2.35
CA ARG A 322 -11.43 -47.09 -2.17
C ARG A 322 -10.23 -48.02 -2.41
N LYS A 323 -9.01 -47.50 -2.59
CA LYS A 323 -7.78 -48.30 -2.53
C LYS A 323 -7.23 -48.32 -1.09
N PRO A 324 -7.41 -49.39 -0.32
CA PRO A 324 -6.48 -49.73 0.74
C PRO A 324 -5.33 -50.55 0.13
N GLY A 325 -4.09 -50.07 0.30
CA GLY A 325 -2.86 -50.73 -0.15
C GLY A 325 -2.14 -50.00 -1.25
#